data_AF-F3B444-F1
#
_entry.id   AF-F3B444-F1
#
_cell.length_a   1.000
_cell.length_b   1.000
_cell.length_c   1.000
_cell.angle_alpha   90.00
_cell.angle_beta   90.00
_cell.angle_gamma   90.00
#
_symmetry.space_group_name_H-M   'P 1'
#
loop_
_entity.id
_entity.type
_entity.pdbx_description
1 polymer ?
#
loop_
_entity_poly.entity_id
_entity_poly.type
_entity_poly.pdbx_seq_one_letter_code
_entity_poly.pdbx_strand_id
1 'polypeptide(L)'
;MKLKYRNRIYIALILILVVCIINVVTGMYELMSSDYNVIANQIIWNGARYNRDETGYKRIDELENLVEIPKDCDVKDIWAVASYYAKDDVECGARLKELEKIYDTLGKKATVENILSQELDNDKKTVMEYLIVDGILIYSLKDGDEVLNTVIKYCFDRDYGFLGYKRYIDIGSKLYRKNEKLEEIIKAFEILSKYTVDRAISMPETKDEDEKSVETGYYHCMIQLFQTFSSMSYFADDLLLAKSYPDSDNKEYIVRATIKENYDIVLSYKKYKSFINLGNISIYGRYKNLNMIVQYTSFGYLDYRDIEENIEFRSIAIRKVYDKLLEIDIMSDYFRLRSTYVLVYDPNINTIEGFSYGIYPGFILFNETNIDTPEAIKNFNTNFSKGGYFGEFANEVGYDENDPLTLENFGERMDEIWNMIKENLMKLKKDYNISMEMTVKDLSGEEPLKRKD
;
A
#
# COMPACT_ATOMS: atom_id res chain seq x y z
N MET A 1 35.39 49.56 24.97
CA MET A 1 34.17 48.78 25.26
C MET A 1 33.16 48.74 24.09
N LYS A 2 32.91 49.86 23.38
CA LYS A 2 31.93 49.94 22.26
C LYS A 2 32.25 49.10 21.00
N LEU A 3 33.51 48.94 20.59
CA LEU A 3 33.87 48.17 19.38
C LEU A 3 33.60 46.66 19.49
N LYS A 4 33.89 46.04 20.64
CA LYS A 4 33.65 44.61 20.88
C LYS A 4 32.17 44.25 20.84
N TYR A 5 31.30 45.16 21.27
CA TYR A 5 29.84 44.97 21.22
C TYR A 5 29.32 45.05 19.78
N ARG A 6 29.84 46.00 18.98
CA ARG A 6 29.46 46.17 17.57
C ARG A 6 29.84 44.95 16.72
N ASN A 7 31.03 44.38 16.93
CA ASN A 7 31.44 43.15 16.24
C ASN A 7 30.60 41.93 16.65
N ARG A 8 30.21 41.81 17.93
CA ARG A 8 29.31 40.73 18.39
C ARG A 8 27.92 40.84 17.77
N ILE A 9 27.38 42.06 17.64
CA ILE A 9 26.09 42.30 16.97
C ILE A 9 26.20 41.97 15.47
N TYR A 10 27.29 42.35 14.80
CA TYR A 10 27.52 41.99 13.40
C TYR A 10 27.61 40.47 13.20
N ILE A 11 28.34 39.76 14.05
CA ILE A 11 28.43 38.29 13.99
C ILE A 11 27.07 37.65 14.24
N ALA A 12 26.29 38.14 15.22
CA ALA A 12 24.95 37.65 15.48
C ALA A 12 23.99 37.88 14.29
N LEU A 13 24.04 39.06 13.66
CA LEU A 13 23.25 39.37 12.47
C LEU A 13 23.65 38.50 11.28
N ILE A 14 24.95 38.22 11.08
CA ILE A 14 25.42 37.30 10.05
C ILE A 14 24.89 35.88 10.32
N LEU A 15 24.96 35.41 11.56
CA LEU A 15 24.42 34.09 11.92
C LEU A 15 22.91 34.00 11.70
N ILE A 16 22.14 35.04 12.07
CA ILE A 16 20.70 35.11 11.79
C ILE A 16 20.44 35.09 10.29
N LEU A 17 21.18 35.87 9.50
CA LEU A 17 21.04 35.91 8.04
C LEU A 17 21.36 34.55 7.41
N VAL A 18 22.43 33.88 7.87
CA VAL A 18 22.80 32.53 7.43
C VAL A 18 21.68 31.53 7.75
N VAL A 19 21.11 31.57 8.95
CA VAL A 19 19.97 30.73 9.34
C VAL A 19 18.74 31.03 8.47
N CYS A 20 18.45 32.30 8.17
CA CYS A 20 17.37 32.69 7.27
C CYS A 20 17.59 32.19 5.83
N ILE A 21 18.80 32.34 5.29
CA ILE A 21 19.14 31.86 3.94
C ILE A 21 19.02 30.34 3.89
N ILE A 22 19.56 29.62 4.88
CA ILE A 22 19.42 28.17 4.97
C ILE A 22 17.94 27.80 4.99
N ASN A 23 17.12 28.44 5.83
CA ASN A 23 15.68 28.15 5.89
C ASN A 23 14.96 28.36 4.56
N VAL A 24 15.27 29.44 3.83
CA VAL A 24 14.68 29.71 2.50
C VAL A 24 15.14 28.69 1.48
N VAL A 25 16.44 28.36 1.44
CA VAL A 25 17.00 27.36 0.52
C VAL A 25 16.44 25.97 0.83
N THR A 26 16.31 25.60 2.10
CA THR A 26 15.70 24.34 2.52
C THR A 26 14.22 24.28 2.15
N GLY A 27 13.45 25.35 2.33
CA GLY A 27 12.05 25.40 1.89
C GLY A 27 11.88 25.32 0.36
N MET A 28 12.77 25.96 -0.41
CA MET A 28 12.79 25.80 -1.86
C MET A 28 13.21 24.38 -2.29
N TYR A 29 14.20 23.79 -1.61
CA TYR A 29 14.59 22.40 -1.82
C TYR A 29 13.45 21.44 -1.49
N GLU A 30 12.69 21.68 -0.41
CA GLU A 30 11.51 20.90 -0.04
C GLU A 30 10.47 20.89 -1.16
N LEU A 31 10.12 22.08 -1.67
CA LEU A 31 9.16 22.24 -2.75
C LEU A 31 9.64 21.60 -4.06
N MET A 32 10.94 21.68 -4.37
CA MET A 32 11.52 20.99 -5.52
C MET A 32 11.66 19.47 -5.30
N SER A 33 11.88 19.00 -4.07
CA SER A 33 11.98 17.57 -3.74
C SER A 33 10.63 16.86 -3.77
N SER A 34 9.54 17.56 -3.44
CA SER A 34 8.19 17.00 -3.60
C SER A 34 7.86 16.68 -5.06
N ASP A 35 8.48 17.37 -6.03
CA ASP A 35 8.32 17.04 -7.47
C ASP A 35 9.02 15.71 -7.86
N TYR A 36 9.89 15.17 -7.00
CA TYR A 36 10.55 13.85 -7.16
C TYR A 36 9.84 12.72 -6.42
N ASN A 37 9.01 13.00 -5.40
CA ASN A 37 8.28 12.00 -4.60
C ASN A 37 6.92 11.58 -5.20
N VAL A 38 6.78 11.74 -6.52
CA VAL A 38 5.53 11.53 -7.27
C VAL A 38 5.49 10.23 -8.05
N ILE A 39 6.62 9.53 -8.12
CA ILE A 39 6.70 8.18 -8.65
C ILE A 39 6.44 7.24 -7.48
N ALA A 40 5.60 6.23 -7.69
CA ALA A 40 5.30 5.29 -6.63
C ALA A 40 6.59 4.59 -6.15
N ASN A 41 6.83 4.68 -4.85
CA ASN A 41 8.03 4.13 -4.22
C ASN A 41 7.92 2.62 -4.01
N GLN A 42 6.69 2.17 -3.79
CA GLN A 42 6.30 0.80 -3.57
C GLN A 42 5.00 0.56 -4.34
N ILE A 43 4.85 -0.65 -4.86
CA ILE A 43 3.57 -1.14 -5.38
C ILE A 43 3.27 -2.49 -4.76
N ILE A 44 1.99 -2.83 -4.69
CA ILE A 44 1.56 -4.21 -4.43
C ILE A 44 0.90 -4.72 -5.71
N TRP A 45 1.37 -5.85 -6.20
CA TRP A 45 0.76 -6.54 -7.33
C TRP A 45 0.41 -7.96 -6.94
N ASN A 46 -0.86 -8.33 -7.13
CA ASN A 46 -1.36 -9.70 -6.92
C ASN A 46 -0.91 -10.30 -5.57
N GLY A 47 -1.02 -9.52 -4.50
CA GLY A 47 -0.66 -10.00 -3.16
C GLY A 47 0.85 -10.07 -2.86
N ALA A 48 1.72 -9.49 -3.68
CA ALA A 48 3.16 -9.41 -3.42
C ALA A 48 3.67 -7.95 -3.44
N ARG A 49 4.59 -7.61 -2.54
CA ARG A 49 5.22 -6.28 -2.52
C ARG A 49 6.36 -6.14 -3.52
N TYR A 50 6.44 -4.97 -4.13
CA TYR A 50 7.53 -4.55 -5.00
C TYR A 50 8.01 -3.16 -4.61
N ASN A 51 9.32 -3.01 -4.41
CA ASN A 51 9.94 -1.71 -4.18
C ASN A 51 10.61 -1.19 -5.45
N ARG A 52 10.60 0.12 -5.62
CA ARG A 52 11.30 0.77 -6.72
C ARG A 52 12.77 0.98 -6.41
N ASP A 53 13.63 0.64 -7.37
CA ASP A 53 15.03 1.06 -7.42
C ASP A 53 15.35 1.81 -8.73
N GLU A 54 16.64 2.02 -9.03
CA GLU A 54 17.10 2.72 -10.24
C GLU A 54 16.69 2.01 -11.54
N THR A 55 16.43 0.70 -11.50
CA THR A 55 16.13 -0.15 -12.65
C THR A 55 14.64 -0.46 -12.83
N GLY A 56 13.82 -0.23 -11.81
CA GLY A 56 12.37 -0.46 -11.85
C GLY A 56 11.82 -1.00 -10.54
N TYR A 57 10.65 -1.64 -10.60
CA TYR A 57 10.08 -2.34 -9.45
C TYR A 57 10.67 -3.74 -9.33
N LYS A 58 11.04 -4.13 -8.11
CA LYS A 58 11.54 -5.46 -7.79
C LYS A 58 10.77 -6.05 -6.64
N ARG A 59 10.39 -7.31 -6.80
CA ARG A 59 9.76 -8.09 -5.73
C ARG A 59 10.69 -8.14 -4.52
N ILE A 60 10.13 -7.91 -3.34
CA ILE A 60 10.92 -7.81 -2.10
C ILE A 60 11.19 -9.20 -1.52
N ASP A 61 10.16 -10.06 -1.45
CA ASP A 61 10.24 -11.32 -0.71
C ASP A 61 9.75 -12.53 -1.50
N GLU A 62 10.40 -13.65 -1.23
CA GLU A 62 9.88 -14.98 -1.48
C GLU A 62 9.23 -15.50 -0.20
N LEU A 63 8.00 -15.98 -0.29
CA LEU A 63 7.28 -16.53 0.85
C LEU A 63 7.95 -17.83 1.33
N GLU A 64 8.43 -17.83 2.57
CA GLU A 64 8.96 -19.01 3.24
C GLU A 64 7.87 -19.71 4.07
N ASN A 65 8.10 -20.99 4.42
CA ASN A 65 7.23 -21.77 5.33
C ASN A 65 5.75 -21.94 4.90
N LEU A 66 5.46 -21.83 3.60
CA LEU A 66 4.12 -22.05 3.07
C LEU A 66 3.62 -23.48 3.29
N VAL A 67 2.39 -23.60 3.80
CA VAL A 67 1.69 -24.88 3.88
C VAL A 67 0.77 -25.05 2.67
N GLU A 68 0.66 -26.26 2.13
CA GLU A 68 -0.33 -26.52 1.08
C GLU A 68 -1.73 -26.58 1.69
N ILE A 69 -2.56 -25.59 1.37
CA ILE A 69 -3.96 -25.52 1.79
C ILE A 69 -4.85 -25.91 0.61
N PRO A 70 -5.89 -26.74 0.81
CA PRO A 70 -6.86 -27.07 -0.23
C PRO A 70 -7.50 -25.81 -0.83
N LYS A 71 -7.69 -25.80 -2.15
CA LYS A 71 -8.26 -24.65 -2.88
C LYS A 71 -9.69 -24.31 -2.46
N ASP A 72 -10.43 -25.28 -1.94
CA ASP A 72 -11.79 -25.15 -1.41
C ASP A 72 -11.85 -24.72 0.07
N CYS A 73 -10.69 -24.57 0.74
CA CYS A 73 -10.64 -24.05 2.09
C CYS A 73 -11.28 -22.66 2.19
N ASP A 74 -12.09 -22.45 3.23
CA ASP A 74 -12.60 -21.12 3.50
C ASP A 74 -11.50 -20.25 4.10
N VAL A 75 -10.75 -19.54 3.24
CA VAL A 75 -9.65 -18.63 3.65
C VAL A 75 -10.13 -17.53 4.60
N LYS A 76 -11.44 -17.25 4.60
CA LYS A 76 -12.07 -16.32 5.54
C LYS A 76 -12.16 -16.93 6.94
N ASP A 77 -12.30 -18.24 7.08
CA ASP A 77 -12.23 -18.89 8.38
C ASP A 77 -10.77 -18.93 8.87
N ILE A 78 -10.42 -17.94 9.68
CA ILE A 78 -9.08 -17.73 10.22
C ILE A 78 -8.57 -18.95 10.99
N TRP A 79 -9.48 -19.67 11.65
CA TRP A 79 -9.16 -20.85 12.44
C TRP A 79 -8.92 -22.06 11.53
N ALA A 80 -9.70 -22.18 10.45
CA ALA A 80 -9.44 -23.20 9.43
C ALA A 80 -8.05 -23.01 8.81
N VAL A 81 -7.70 -21.79 8.38
CA VAL A 81 -6.37 -21.49 7.81
C VAL A 81 -5.26 -21.79 8.84
N ALA A 82 -5.39 -21.29 10.07
CA ALA A 82 -4.42 -21.54 11.13
C ALA A 82 -4.27 -23.03 11.47
N SER A 83 -5.35 -23.82 11.39
CA SER A 83 -5.31 -25.27 11.65
C SER A 83 -4.42 -26.03 10.66
N TYR A 84 -4.28 -25.56 9.42
CA TYR A 84 -3.34 -26.16 8.46
C TYR A 84 -1.88 -25.94 8.87
N TYR A 85 -1.57 -24.77 9.44
CA TYR A 85 -0.23 -24.48 9.96
C TYR A 85 0.08 -25.23 11.25
N ALA A 86 -0.95 -25.50 12.07
CA ALA A 86 -0.84 -26.31 13.27
C ALA A 86 -0.81 -27.83 13.03
N LYS A 87 -1.09 -28.26 11.80
CA LYS A 87 -1.26 -29.68 11.48
C LYS A 87 0.02 -30.46 11.75
N ASP A 88 -0.15 -31.61 12.42
CA ASP A 88 0.93 -32.52 12.79
C ASP A 88 2.00 -31.90 13.73
N ASP A 89 1.70 -30.74 14.33
CA ASP A 89 2.55 -30.06 15.32
C ASP A 89 1.81 -29.92 16.65
N VAL A 90 2.33 -30.61 17.69
CA VAL A 90 1.67 -30.68 19.01
C VAL A 90 1.69 -29.33 19.72
N GLU A 91 2.75 -28.54 19.57
CA GLU A 91 2.88 -27.23 20.21
C GLU A 91 1.94 -26.24 19.54
N CYS A 92 1.96 -26.16 18.21
CA CYS A 92 1.06 -25.31 17.45
C CYS A 92 -0.41 -25.70 17.71
N GLY A 93 -0.73 -27.00 17.73
CA GLY A 93 -2.08 -27.47 18.01
C GLY A 93 -2.57 -27.16 19.42
N ALA A 94 -1.70 -27.16 20.43
CA ALA A 94 -2.04 -26.72 21.78
C ALA A 94 -2.25 -25.20 21.84
N ARG A 95 -1.37 -24.45 21.16
CA ARG A 95 -1.42 -22.99 21.09
C ARG A 95 -2.67 -22.48 20.37
N LEU A 96 -3.05 -23.11 19.26
CA LEU A 96 -4.27 -22.79 18.51
C LEU A 96 -5.51 -22.86 19.39
N LYS A 97 -5.68 -23.96 20.15
CA LYS A 97 -6.80 -24.15 21.08
C LYS A 97 -6.82 -23.14 22.22
N GLU A 98 -5.64 -22.73 22.69
CA GLU A 98 -5.52 -21.67 23.69
C GLU A 98 -6.03 -20.33 23.12
N LEU A 99 -5.60 -19.99 21.90
CA LEU A 99 -5.99 -18.76 21.20
C LEU A 99 -7.49 -18.73 20.87
N GLU A 100 -8.07 -19.83 20.41
CA GLU A 100 -9.52 -20.00 20.23
C GLU A 100 -10.27 -19.71 21.54
N LYS A 101 -9.81 -20.29 22.66
CA LYS A 101 -10.41 -20.06 23.97
C LYS A 101 -10.29 -18.60 24.41
N ILE A 102 -9.14 -17.96 24.19
CA ILE A 102 -8.96 -16.53 24.50
C ILE A 102 -9.90 -15.69 23.65
N TYR A 103 -10.04 -16.00 22.37
CA TYR A 103 -10.95 -15.31 21.48
C TYR A 103 -12.41 -15.42 21.94
N ASP A 104 -12.86 -16.62 22.27
CA ASP A 104 -14.24 -16.87 22.72
C ASP A 104 -14.56 -16.22 24.07
N THR A 105 -13.56 -16.09 24.96
CA THR A 105 -13.78 -15.61 26.34
C THR A 105 -13.47 -14.14 26.53
N LEU A 106 -12.43 -13.62 25.88
CA LEU A 106 -11.89 -12.28 26.08
C LEU A 106 -11.98 -11.41 24.81
N GLY A 107 -12.25 -12.01 23.66
CA GLY A 107 -12.51 -11.30 22.40
C GLY A 107 -11.27 -10.95 21.57
N LYS A 108 -11.53 -10.43 20.37
CA LYS A 108 -10.58 -10.06 19.30
C LYS A 108 -9.31 -9.36 19.81
N LYS A 109 -9.48 -8.27 20.56
CA LYS A 109 -8.37 -7.45 21.05
C LYS A 109 -7.45 -8.22 22.00
N ALA A 110 -8.01 -8.99 22.93
CA ALA A 110 -7.24 -9.75 23.90
C ALA A 110 -6.42 -10.86 23.22
N THR A 111 -6.98 -11.51 22.20
CA THR A 111 -6.25 -12.50 21.38
C THR A 111 -5.06 -11.84 20.67
N VAL A 112 -5.27 -10.70 20.02
CA VAL A 112 -4.21 -9.93 19.34
C VAL A 112 -3.12 -9.49 20.32
N GLU A 113 -3.48 -8.94 21.48
CA GLU A 113 -2.50 -8.54 22.50
C GLU A 113 -1.74 -9.75 23.06
N ASN A 114 -2.40 -10.91 23.21
CA ASN A 114 -1.75 -12.14 23.67
C ASN A 114 -0.69 -12.66 22.70
N ILE A 115 -0.94 -12.54 21.39
CA ILE A 115 0.03 -12.91 20.34
C ILE A 115 1.17 -11.88 20.28
N LEU A 116 0.84 -10.60 20.07
CA LEU A 116 1.85 -9.56 19.78
C LEU A 116 2.71 -9.15 20.98
N SER A 117 2.30 -9.51 22.21
CA SER A 117 3.12 -9.30 23.41
C SER A 117 4.26 -10.31 23.58
N GLN A 118 4.25 -11.40 22.81
CA GLN A 118 5.31 -12.39 22.86
C GLN A 118 6.52 -11.97 22.03
N GLU A 119 7.67 -12.56 22.34
CA GLU A 119 8.85 -12.47 21.48
C GLU A 119 8.61 -13.31 20.22
N LEU A 120 9.20 -12.87 19.10
CA LEU A 120 9.11 -13.60 17.85
C LEU A 120 9.95 -14.88 17.96
N ASP A 121 9.39 -15.97 17.44
CA ASP A 121 10.15 -17.16 17.09
C ASP A 121 10.19 -17.26 15.56
N ASN A 122 11.11 -18.04 14.98
CA ASN A 122 11.18 -18.20 13.52
C ASN A 122 10.69 -19.59 13.13
N ASP A 123 9.42 -19.84 13.37
CA ASP A 123 8.79 -21.16 13.28
C ASP A 123 7.38 -21.12 12.67
N LYS A 124 6.82 -22.31 12.44
CA LYS A 124 5.43 -22.48 11.95
C LYS A 124 4.41 -21.85 12.90
N LYS A 125 4.69 -21.80 14.20
CA LYS A 125 3.80 -21.21 15.21
C LYS A 125 3.63 -19.72 14.96
N THR A 126 4.72 -19.02 14.66
CA THR A 126 4.69 -17.58 14.37
C THR A 126 3.84 -17.29 13.14
N VAL A 127 4.02 -18.05 12.05
CA VAL A 127 3.17 -17.89 10.86
C VAL A 127 1.69 -18.11 11.19
N MET A 128 1.37 -19.18 11.92
CA MET A 128 -0.01 -19.46 12.37
C MET A 128 -0.60 -18.31 13.20
N GLU A 129 0.15 -17.79 14.17
CA GLU A 129 -0.30 -16.72 15.05
C GLU A 129 -0.55 -15.41 14.30
N TYR A 130 0.33 -15.06 13.37
CA TYR A 130 0.19 -13.82 12.60
C TYR A 130 -0.92 -13.93 11.54
N LEU A 131 -1.20 -15.12 10.98
CA LEU A 131 -2.41 -15.37 10.18
C LEU A 131 -3.70 -15.12 10.99
N ILE A 132 -3.71 -15.48 12.28
CA ILE A 132 -4.83 -15.18 13.18
C ILE A 132 -4.94 -13.67 13.41
N VAL A 133 -3.82 -12.97 13.65
CA VAL A 133 -3.81 -11.50 13.83
C VAL A 133 -4.41 -10.79 12.62
N ASP A 134 -3.95 -11.14 11.42
CA ASP A 134 -4.40 -10.51 10.17
C ASP A 134 -5.86 -10.84 9.86
N GLY A 135 -6.23 -12.10 10.07
CA GLY A 135 -7.62 -12.53 9.97
C GLY A 135 -8.54 -11.72 10.89
N ILE A 136 -8.16 -11.58 12.17
CA ILE A 136 -8.91 -10.75 13.14
C ILE A 136 -8.98 -9.29 12.66
N LEU A 137 -7.89 -8.72 12.15
CA LEU A 137 -7.86 -7.36 11.62
C LEU A 137 -8.87 -7.18 10.46
N ILE A 138 -8.87 -8.09 9.49
CA ILE A 138 -9.76 -8.05 8.32
C ILE A 138 -11.23 -7.98 8.75
N TYR A 139 -11.62 -8.83 9.70
CA TYR A 139 -13.00 -8.85 10.21
C TYR A 139 -13.36 -7.69 11.13
N SER A 140 -12.37 -7.08 11.77
CA SER A 140 -12.61 -6.04 12.77
C SER A 140 -12.53 -4.63 12.19
N LEU A 141 -12.02 -4.47 10.96
CA LEU A 141 -11.86 -3.16 10.35
C LEU A 141 -13.20 -2.40 10.22
N LYS A 142 -14.29 -3.12 9.93
CA LYS A 142 -15.64 -2.54 9.86
C LYS A 142 -16.22 -2.17 11.24
N ASP A 143 -15.70 -2.78 12.31
CA ASP A 143 -16.16 -2.53 13.69
C ASP A 143 -15.52 -1.26 14.28
N GLY A 144 -14.42 -0.77 13.70
CA GLY A 144 -13.72 0.44 14.11
C GLY A 144 -12.20 0.30 14.12
N ASP A 145 -11.51 1.32 14.63
CA ASP A 145 -10.06 1.42 14.60
C ASP A 145 -9.33 0.81 15.81
N GLU A 146 -10.05 0.23 16.79
CA GLU A 146 -9.47 -0.19 18.07
C GLU A 146 -8.45 -1.32 17.90
N VAL A 147 -8.81 -2.38 17.17
CA VAL A 147 -7.91 -3.53 16.93
C VAL A 147 -6.73 -3.09 16.05
N LEU A 148 -6.98 -2.28 15.02
CA LEU A 148 -5.93 -1.73 14.16
C LEU A 148 -4.90 -0.92 14.96
N ASN A 149 -5.36 0.02 15.80
CA ASN A 149 -4.48 0.79 16.68
C ASN A 149 -3.73 -0.10 17.69
N THR A 150 -4.35 -1.20 18.14
CA THR A 150 -3.70 -2.18 19.01
C THR A 150 -2.55 -2.86 18.30
N VAL A 151 -2.74 -3.35 17.07
CA VAL A 151 -1.67 -3.98 16.28
C VAL A 151 -0.54 -2.99 15.96
N ILE A 152 -0.89 -1.79 15.49
CA ILE A 152 0.08 -0.73 15.16
C ILE A 152 0.98 -0.40 16.35
N LYS A 153 0.42 -0.35 17.57
CA LYS A 153 1.20 -0.10 18.79
C LYS A 153 2.34 -1.10 19.00
N TYR A 154 2.14 -2.37 18.63
CA TYR A 154 3.16 -3.43 18.77
C TYR A 154 4.18 -3.45 17.62
N CYS A 155 3.97 -2.67 16.56
CA CYS A 155 4.87 -2.61 15.41
C CYS A 155 6.08 -1.69 15.61
N PHE A 156 6.15 -0.94 16.72
CA PHE A 156 7.18 0.07 16.96
C PHE A 156 7.80 -0.03 18.34
N ASP A 157 9.13 -0.07 18.37
CA ASP A 157 9.92 -0.06 19.60
C ASP A 157 10.67 1.25 19.78
N ARG A 158 10.90 1.59 21.05
CA ARG A 158 11.68 2.78 21.39
C ARG A 158 13.14 2.55 21.01
N ASP A 159 13.69 3.44 20.19
CA ASP A 159 15.11 3.41 19.85
C ASP A 159 15.93 4.10 20.95
N TYR A 160 16.69 3.29 21.69
CA TYR A 160 17.62 3.76 22.72
C TYR A 160 19.03 4.10 22.17
N GLY A 161 19.30 3.81 20.90
CA GLY A 161 20.60 3.98 20.24
C GLY A 161 20.78 5.34 19.54
N PHE A 162 19.70 6.06 19.23
CA PHE A 162 19.76 7.32 18.45
C PHE A 162 20.49 8.47 19.14
N LEU A 163 20.73 8.39 20.45
CA LEU A 163 21.60 9.31 21.16
C LEU A 163 22.79 8.52 21.71
N GLY A 164 23.94 8.66 21.05
CA GLY A 164 25.26 8.37 21.65
C GLY A 164 25.57 9.17 22.94
N TYR A 165 24.60 9.91 23.48
CA TYR A 165 24.61 10.46 24.82
C TYR A 165 23.94 9.51 25.82
N LYS A 166 24.79 8.69 26.44
CA LYS A 166 24.51 8.02 27.71
C LYS A 166 23.78 8.97 28.69
N ARG A 167 22.59 8.54 29.11
CA ARG A 167 22.09 8.53 30.50
C ARG A 167 21.83 9.84 31.29
N TYR A 168 22.07 11.06 30.79
CA TYR A 168 22.01 12.23 31.69
C TYR A 168 21.12 13.41 31.32
N ILE A 169 20.41 13.38 30.19
CA ILE A 169 19.54 14.50 29.79
C ILE A 169 18.25 13.96 29.17
N ASP A 170 17.16 14.00 29.94
CA ASP A 170 15.77 13.71 29.50
C ASP A 170 15.20 14.91 28.72
N ILE A 171 15.93 15.37 27.70
CA ILE A 171 15.56 16.52 26.86
C ILE A 171 15.54 16.04 25.41
N GLY A 172 14.51 15.28 25.05
CA GLY A 172 14.29 14.85 23.68
C GLY A 172 13.02 14.03 23.54
N SER A 173 12.22 14.33 22.51
CA SER A 173 11.13 13.46 22.08
C SER A 173 11.67 12.05 21.80
N LYS A 174 11.07 11.04 22.44
CA LYS A 174 11.47 9.62 22.31
C LYS A 174 11.35 9.20 20.84
N LEU A 175 12.44 8.69 20.25
CA LEU A 175 12.46 8.11 18.90
C LEU A 175 11.95 6.67 18.95
N TYR A 176 11.19 6.29 17.94
CA TYR A 176 10.64 4.96 17.74
C TYR A 176 10.97 4.47 16.34
N ARG A 177 11.26 3.17 16.24
CA ARG A 177 11.53 2.48 14.98
C ARG A 177 10.62 1.28 14.86
N LYS A 178 10.24 0.97 13.62
CA LYS A 178 9.52 -0.27 13.30
C LYS A 178 10.36 -1.47 13.74
N ASN A 179 9.69 -2.51 14.24
CA ASN A 179 10.31 -3.75 14.67
C ASN A 179 9.95 -4.90 13.72
N GLU A 180 10.47 -6.10 14.00
CA GLU A 180 10.30 -7.30 13.17
C GLU A 180 8.83 -7.77 13.09
N LYS A 181 7.97 -7.42 14.06
CA LYS A 181 6.55 -7.81 14.05
C LYS A 181 5.79 -7.21 12.88
N LEU A 182 6.17 -6.00 12.46
CA LEU A 182 5.59 -5.38 11.28
C LEU A 182 5.80 -6.24 10.03
N GLU A 183 6.98 -6.86 9.93
CA GLU A 183 7.32 -7.68 8.78
C GLU A 183 6.59 -9.03 8.81
N GLU A 184 6.41 -9.63 9.98
CA GLU A 184 5.60 -10.86 10.13
C GLU A 184 4.11 -10.65 9.83
N ILE A 185 3.55 -9.49 10.19
CA ILE A 185 2.19 -9.08 9.77
C ILE A 185 2.13 -9.01 8.24
N ILE A 186 3.13 -8.41 7.61
CA ILE A 186 3.11 -8.25 6.15
C ILE A 186 3.21 -9.61 5.45
N LYS A 187 4.08 -10.50 5.92
CA LYS A 187 4.18 -11.88 5.39
C LYS A 187 2.86 -12.64 5.54
N ALA A 188 2.19 -12.54 6.68
CA ALA A 188 0.89 -13.17 6.87
C ALA A 188 -0.17 -12.63 5.89
N PHE A 189 -0.20 -11.32 5.62
CA PHE A 189 -1.06 -10.74 4.58
C PHE A 189 -0.71 -11.21 3.16
N GLU A 190 0.57 -11.38 2.83
CA GLU A 190 0.99 -11.95 1.55
C GLU A 190 0.49 -13.41 1.40
N ILE A 191 0.60 -14.21 2.46
CA ILE A 191 0.09 -15.59 2.51
C ILE A 191 -1.44 -15.61 2.33
N LEU A 192 -2.18 -14.80 3.08
CA LEU A 192 -3.64 -14.71 2.95
C LEU A 192 -4.06 -14.22 1.57
N SER A 193 -3.34 -13.24 1.01
CA SER A 193 -3.59 -12.73 -0.35
C SER A 193 -3.42 -13.83 -1.38
N LYS A 194 -2.34 -14.62 -1.28
CA LYS A 194 -2.09 -15.77 -2.16
C LYS A 194 -3.24 -16.77 -2.10
N TYR A 195 -3.64 -17.24 -0.92
CA TYR A 195 -4.71 -18.23 -0.80
C TYR A 195 -6.07 -17.68 -1.25
N THR A 196 -6.34 -16.40 -1.00
CA THR A 196 -7.58 -15.75 -1.44
C THR A 196 -7.67 -15.70 -2.96
N VAL A 197 -6.58 -15.36 -3.64
CA VAL A 197 -6.47 -15.37 -5.11
C VAL A 197 -6.58 -16.78 -5.67
N ASP A 198 -5.82 -17.75 -5.13
CA ASP A 198 -5.86 -19.15 -5.58
C ASP A 198 -7.27 -19.75 -5.48
N ARG A 199 -7.97 -19.45 -4.38
CA ARG A 199 -9.37 -19.85 -4.19
C ARG A 199 -10.27 -19.23 -5.25
N ALA A 200 -10.15 -17.92 -5.47
CA ALA A 200 -10.98 -17.21 -6.44
C ALA A 200 -10.82 -17.76 -7.87
N ILE A 201 -9.60 -18.11 -8.27
CA ILE A 201 -9.31 -18.78 -9.55
C ILE A 201 -9.99 -20.16 -9.62
N SER A 202 -10.05 -20.89 -8.50
CA SER A 202 -10.62 -22.25 -8.46
C SER A 202 -12.15 -22.29 -8.38
N MET A 203 -12.79 -21.18 -7.99
CA MET A 203 -14.24 -21.06 -7.80
C MET A 203 -14.80 -19.93 -8.69
N PRO A 204 -14.94 -20.15 -10.00
CA PRO A 204 -15.43 -19.13 -10.93
C PRO A 204 -16.94 -18.90 -10.85
N GLU A 205 -17.66 -19.67 -10.03
CA GLU A 205 -19.11 -19.60 -9.95
C GLU A 205 -19.60 -18.47 -9.02
N THR A 206 -20.66 -17.81 -9.46
CA THR A 206 -21.33 -16.79 -8.66
C THR A 206 -22.03 -17.42 -7.45
N LYS A 207 -21.73 -16.92 -6.26
CA LYS A 207 -22.50 -17.25 -5.05
C LYS A 207 -23.80 -16.44 -4.96
N ASP A 208 -24.64 -16.70 -3.97
CA ASP A 208 -25.78 -15.82 -3.69
C ASP A 208 -25.32 -14.41 -3.28
N GLU A 209 -26.24 -13.43 -3.28
CA GLU A 209 -25.89 -12.02 -3.05
C GLU A 209 -25.28 -11.75 -1.67
N ASP A 210 -25.74 -12.46 -0.64
CA ASP A 210 -25.26 -12.29 0.73
C ASP A 210 -23.83 -12.82 0.86
N GLU A 211 -23.56 -14.02 0.33
CA GLU A 211 -22.23 -14.62 0.37
C GLU A 211 -21.23 -13.82 -0.47
N LYS A 212 -21.65 -13.32 -1.64
CA LYS A 212 -20.85 -12.38 -2.46
C LYS A 212 -20.45 -11.11 -1.71
N SER A 213 -21.37 -10.52 -0.96
CA SER A 213 -21.11 -9.32 -0.16
C SER A 213 -20.05 -9.57 0.91
N VAL A 214 -20.11 -10.74 1.56
CA VAL A 214 -19.11 -11.17 2.55
C VAL A 214 -17.73 -11.38 1.90
N GLU A 215 -17.67 -12.10 0.78
CA GLU A 215 -16.41 -12.34 0.04
C GLU A 215 -15.77 -11.02 -0.40
N THR A 216 -16.57 -10.12 -0.98
CA THR A 216 -16.11 -8.79 -1.43
C THR A 216 -15.60 -7.96 -0.26
N GLY A 217 -16.34 -7.95 0.84
CA GLY A 217 -15.96 -7.22 2.06
C GLY A 217 -14.65 -7.72 2.65
N TYR A 218 -14.46 -9.04 2.72
CA TYR A 218 -13.21 -9.64 3.18
C TYR A 218 -12.04 -9.22 2.28
N TYR A 219 -12.21 -9.36 0.96
CA TYR A 219 -11.16 -9.05 -0.01
C TYR A 219 -10.74 -7.57 0.02
N HIS A 220 -11.72 -6.66 0.14
CA HIS A 220 -11.47 -5.22 0.29
C HIS A 220 -10.65 -4.89 1.53
N CYS A 221 -11.09 -5.39 2.70
CA CYS A 221 -10.39 -5.17 3.96
C CYS A 221 -8.97 -5.73 3.91
N MET A 222 -8.77 -6.93 3.34
CA MET A 222 -7.46 -7.56 3.19
C MET A 222 -6.51 -6.70 2.34
N ILE A 223 -6.94 -6.27 1.15
CA ILE A 223 -6.12 -5.42 0.28
C ILE A 223 -5.76 -4.10 0.99
N GLN A 224 -6.74 -3.43 1.62
CA GLN A 224 -6.52 -2.14 2.27
C GLN A 224 -5.55 -2.26 3.47
N LEU A 225 -5.70 -3.30 4.29
CA LEU A 225 -4.81 -3.55 5.43
C LEU A 225 -3.41 -3.93 4.97
N PHE A 226 -3.27 -4.81 3.98
CA PHE A 226 -1.96 -5.16 3.46
C PHE A 226 -1.24 -3.93 2.88
N GLN A 227 -1.95 -3.08 2.14
CA GLN A 227 -1.43 -1.79 1.68
C GLN A 227 -1.02 -0.88 2.85
N THR A 228 -1.82 -0.85 3.92
CA THR A 228 -1.55 -0.05 5.13
C THR A 228 -0.24 -0.46 5.80
N PHE A 229 -0.07 -1.74 6.12
CA PHE A 229 1.14 -2.23 6.79
C PHE A 229 2.38 -2.15 5.89
N SER A 230 2.25 -2.45 4.60
CA SER A 230 3.35 -2.32 3.62
C SER A 230 3.85 -0.88 3.51
N SER A 231 2.92 0.06 3.38
CA SER A 231 3.25 1.49 3.27
C SER A 231 3.81 2.03 4.58
N MET A 232 3.31 1.54 5.73
CA MET A 232 3.89 1.84 7.03
C MET A 232 5.34 1.35 7.12
N SER A 233 5.62 0.14 6.64
CA SER A 233 6.98 -0.38 6.55
C SER A 233 7.86 0.46 5.63
N TYR A 234 7.33 1.07 4.57
CA TYR A 234 8.15 1.90 3.68
C TYR A 234 8.36 3.34 4.18
N PHE A 235 7.31 3.99 4.70
CA PHE A 235 7.32 5.44 4.94
C PHE A 235 7.44 5.84 6.43
N ALA A 236 7.11 4.96 7.38
CA ALA A 236 6.96 5.29 8.79
C ALA A 236 8.21 4.98 9.63
N ASP A 237 9.35 5.53 9.24
CA ASP A 237 10.63 5.37 9.95
C ASP A 237 10.94 6.59 10.84
N ASP A 238 11.82 6.39 11.83
CA ASP A 238 12.34 7.45 12.71
C ASP A 238 11.22 8.33 13.30
N LEU A 239 10.26 7.67 13.94
CA LEU A 239 9.03 8.27 14.46
C LEU A 239 9.24 8.88 15.84
N LEU A 240 8.47 9.91 16.16
CA LEU A 240 8.43 10.55 17.46
C LEU A 240 7.10 10.25 18.15
N LEU A 241 7.15 10.12 19.48
CA LEU A 241 5.92 10.11 20.27
C LEU A 241 5.15 11.41 20.06
N ALA A 242 3.96 11.31 19.46
CA ALA A 242 3.07 12.43 19.22
C ALA A 242 2.17 12.65 20.44
N LYS A 243 1.98 13.93 20.79
CA LYS A 243 0.88 14.37 21.66
C LYS A 243 -0.27 14.78 20.76
N SER A 244 -1.48 14.33 21.04
CA SER A 244 -2.68 14.79 20.35
C SER A 244 -2.88 16.31 20.53
N TYR A 245 -3.49 16.96 19.54
CA TYR A 245 -3.89 18.37 19.62
C TYR A 245 -4.90 18.61 20.77
N PRO A 246 -5.05 19.84 21.28
CA PRO A 246 -5.80 20.16 22.51
C PRO A 246 -7.29 19.76 22.56
N ASP A 247 -7.88 19.28 21.45
CA ASP A 247 -9.31 18.98 21.34
C ASP A 247 -9.62 17.49 21.05
N SER A 248 -8.66 16.59 21.26
CA SER A 248 -8.91 15.14 21.15
C SER A 248 -8.33 14.39 22.36
N ASP A 249 -8.96 13.28 22.74
CA ASP A 249 -8.59 12.45 23.89
C ASP A 249 -7.07 12.40 24.11
N ASN A 250 -6.65 12.74 25.33
CA ASN A 250 -5.29 13.00 25.80
C ASN A 250 -4.33 11.79 25.76
N LYS A 251 -4.35 10.95 24.73
CA LYS A 251 -3.52 9.75 24.62
C LYS A 251 -2.31 10.00 23.72
N GLU A 252 -1.12 9.78 24.27
CA GLU A 252 0.13 9.76 23.52
C GLU A 252 0.15 8.54 22.58
N TYR A 253 0.58 8.74 21.33
CA TYR A 253 0.66 7.66 20.33
C TYR A 253 1.91 7.82 19.46
N ILE A 254 2.38 6.72 18.88
CA ILE A 254 3.50 6.71 17.92
C ILE A 254 2.93 6.92 16.51
N VAL A 255 1.96 6.09 16.16
CA VAL A 255 1.10 6.20 14.98
C VAL A 255 -0.34 6.03 15.47
N ARG A 256 -1.26 6.87 15.00
CA ARG A 256 -2.69 6.75 15.27
C ARG A 256 -3.43 6.45 13.99
N ALA A 257 -4.14 5.34 13.95
CA ALA A 257 -5.08 5.05 12.89
C ALA A 257 -6.46 5.62 13.22
N THR A 258 -7.14 6.14 12.21
CA THR A 258 -8.56 6.51 12.24
C THR A 258 -9.21 6.06 10.94
N ILE A 259 -10.44 5.55 11.02
CA ILE A 259 -11.23 5.16 9.85
C ILE A 259 -12.23 6.27 9.55
N LYS A 260 -12.21 6.81 8.32
CA LYS A 260 -13.13 7.84 7.86
C LYS A 260 -14.50 7.26 7.50
N GLU A 261 -15.49 8.14 7.30
CA GLU A 261 -16.84 7.75 6.85
C GLU A 261 -16.84 7.06 5.47
N ASN A 262 -15.90 7.42 4.61
CA ASN A 262 -15.68 6.78 3.30
C ASN A 262 -14.84 5.49 3.40
N TYR A 263 -14.58 4.98 4.61
CA TYR A 263 -13.78 3.80 4.91
C TYR A 263 -12.27 3.92 4.65
N ASP A 264 -11.76 5.12 4.31
CA ASP A 264 -10.33 5.33 4.21
C ASP A 264 -9.66 5.21 5.58
N ILE A 265 -8.48 4.58 5.61
CA ILE A 265 -7.64 4.53 6.81
C ILE A 265 -6.67 5.71 6.77
N VAL A 266 -6.65 6.51 7.83
CA VAL A 266 -5.67 7.59 8.00
C VAL A 266 -4.74 7.25 9.15
N LEU A 267 -3.44 7.16 8.85
CA LEU A 267 -2.41 7.06 9.87
C LEU A 267 -1.79 8.44 10.09
N SER A 268 -1.95 8.97 11.30
CA SER A 268 -1.31 10.22 11.74
C SER A 268 -0.08 9.91 12.58
N TYR A 269 1.07 10.51 12.24
CA TYR A 269 2.31 10.31 12.98
C TYR A 269 3.25 11.50 12.86
N LYS A 270 4.27 11.51 13.72
CA LYS A 270 5.29 12.56 13.74
C LYS A 270 6.63 11.95 13.35
N LYS A 271 7.23 12.41 12.25
CA LYS A 271 8.51 11.90 11.75
C LYS A 271 9.65 12.87 12.03
N TYR A 272 10.79 12.34 12.46
CA TYR A 272 12.00 13.14 12.62
C TYR A 272 12.56 13.54 11.24
N LYS A 273 12.96 14.81 11.07
CA LYS A 273 13.60 15.30 9.85
C LYS A 273 15.06 15.69 10.12
N SER A 274 15.98 15.15 9.33
CA SER A 274 17.36 15.67 9.30
C SER A 274 17.38 17.05 8.62
N PHE A 275 17.98 18.03 9.29
CA PHE A 275 18.08 19.41 8.82
C PHE A 275 19.35 19.62 7.98
N ILE A 276 20.41 18.84 8.23
CA ILE A 276 21.66 18.83 7.46
C ILE A 276 22.15 17.38 7.38
N ASN A 277 22.38 16.83 6.19
CA ASN A 277 23.12 15.58 5.98
C ASN A 277 24.52 15.92 5.43
N LEU A 278 25.58 15.59 6.18
CA LEU A 278 26.98 15.73 5.79
C LEU A 278 27.65 14.35 5.82
N GLY A 279 27.53 13.60 4.73
CA GLY A 279 27.98 12.21 4.68
C GLY A 279 27.24 11.34 5.72
N ASN A 280 27.97 10.68 6.61
CA ASN A 280 27.40 9.84 7.68
C ASN A 280 26.90 10.64 8.90
N ILE A 281 26.93 11.97 8.85
CA ILE A 281 26.52 12.83 9.97
C ILE A 281 25.24 13.57 9.58
N SER A 282 24.15 13.21 10.25
CA SER A 282 22.85 13.88 10.13
C SER A 282 22.63 14.78 11.34
N ILE A 283 22.44 16.09 11.13
CA ILE A 283 22.05 17.04 12.18
C ILE A 283 20.53 17.11 12.20
N TYR A 284 19.99 16.68 13.33
CA TYR A 284 18.58 16.47 13.59
C TYR A 284 18.03 17.67 14.40
N GLY A 285 17.00 18.34 13.89
CA GLY A 285 16.44 19.53 14.58
C GLY A 285 15.02 19.96 14.19
N ARG A 286 14.34 19.26 13.27
CA ARG A 286 12.95 19.53 12.89
C ARG A 286 12.14 18.23 12.87
N TYR A 287 10.83 18.37 12.98
CA TYR A 287 9.88 17.27 12.80
C TYR A 287 8.83 17.66 11.77
N LYS A 288 8.27 16.66 11.10
CA LYS A 288 7.07 16.79 10.27
C LYS A 288 5.92 16.07 10.95
N ASN A 289 4.73 16.65 10.89
CA ASN A 289 3.51 15.90 11.16
C ASN A 289 3.06 15.35 9.82
N LEU A 290 2.83 14.04 9.74
CA LEU A 290 2.49 13.38 8.50
C LEU A 290 1.17 12.65 8.66
N ASN A 291 0.36 12.74 7.62
CA ASN A 291 -0.79 11.89 7.42
C ASN A 291 -0.49 10.96 6.25
N MET A 292 -0.74 9.67 6.47
CA MET A 292 -0.79 8.67 5.42
C MET A 292 -2.24 8.27 5.24
N ILE A 293 -2.82 8.57 4.09
CA ILE A 293 -4.15 8.11 3.71
C ILE A 293 -3.99 6.83 2.92
N VAL A 294 -4.73 5.80 3.29
CA VAL A 294 -4.85 4.53 2.58
C VAL A 294 -6.29 4.38 2.14
N GLN A 295 -6.50 4.46 0.84
CA GLN A 295 -7.83 4.50 0.27
C GLN A 295 -8.56 3.16 0.43
N TYR A 296 -9.84 3.21 0.76
CA TYR A 296 -10.72 2.06 0.64
C TYR A 296 -10.73 1.52 -0.78
N THR A 297 -10.59 0.22 -0.90
CA THR A 297 -10.46 -0.44 -2.19
C THR A 297 -11.77 -0.41 -2.93
N SER A 298 -11.68 -0.09 -4.20
CA SER A 298 -12.84 0.10 -5.05
C SER A 298 -12.52 -0.44 -6.45
N PHE A 299 -13.58 -0.74 -7.20
CA PHE A 299 -13.48 -1.27 -8.55
C PHE A 299 -13.59 -0.12 -9.54
N GLY A 300 -12.57 0.04 -10.40
CA GLY A 300 -12.59 1.04 -11.49
C GLY A 300 -12.95 2.46 -11.05
N TYR A 301 -12.77 2.77 -9.76
CA TYR A 301 -13.03 4.08 -9.19
C TYR A 301 -12.06 4.35 -8.05
N LEU A 302 -11.03 5.13 -8.32
CA LEU A 302 -10.22 5.74 -7.29
C LEU A 302 -10.84 7.08 -6.90
N ASP A 303 -11.45 7.14 -5.72
CA ASP A 303 -11.78 8.40 -5.04
C ASP A 303 -10.53 9.21 -4.68
N TYR A 304 -10.19 10.19 -5.51
CA TYR A 304 -9.12 11.16 -5.28
C TYR A 304 -9.64 12.52 -4.78
N ARG A 305 -10.92 12.65 -4.39
CA ARG A 305 -11.48 13.91 -3.87
C ARG A 305 -10.71 14.44 -2.67
N ASP A 306 -10.22 13.55 -1.81
CA ASP A 306 -9.36 13.92 -0.68
C ASP A 306 -8.08 14.64 -1.12
N ILE A 307 -7.53 14.31 -2.29
CA ILE A 307 -6.37 15.01 -2.87
C ILE A 307 -6.79 16.40 -3.33
N GLU A 308 -7.94 16.51 -4.00
CA GLU A 308 -8.46 17.79 -4.51
C GLU A 308 -8.84 18.76 -3.37
N GLU A 309 -9.41 18.23 -2.29
CA GLU A 309 -9.96 19.00 -1.16
C GLU A 309 -8.89 19.34 -0.10
N ASN A 310 -7.95 18.43 0.20
CA ASN A 310 -6.97 18.63 1.28
C ASN A 310 -5.62 19.15 0.79
N ILE A 311 -5.29 18.98 -0.49
CA ILE A 311 -4.01 19.43 -1.05
C ILE A 311 -4.34 20.37 -2.20
N GLU A 312 -4.38 21.68 -1.93
CA GLU A 312 -4.63 22.67 -2.99
C GLU A 312 -3.74 22.36 -4.20
N PHE A 313 -4.34 22.18 -5.39
CA PHE A 313 -3.68 21.95 -6.68
C PHE A 313 -2.76 23.11 -7.09
N ARG A 314 -1.69 23.34 -6.32
CA ARG A 314 -0.77 24.47 -6.45
C ARG A 314 0.61 24.02 -6.88
N SER A 315 0.91 22.71 -6.86
CA SER A 315 2.21 22.16 -7.29
C SER A 315 2.09 21.20 -8.48
N ILE A 316 3.13 21.18 -9.32
CA ILE A 316 3.27 20.23 -10.45
C ILE A 316 3.30 18.78 -9.92
N ALA A 317 3.85 18.58 -8.72
CA ALA A 317 3.89 17.29 -8.06
C ALA A 317 2.52 16.61 -7.92
N ILE A 318 1.52 17.34 -7.42
CA ILE A 318 0.17 16.81 -7.19
C ILE A 318 -0.47 16.38 -8.50
N ARG A 319 -0.28 17.17 -9.57
CA ARG A 319 -0.79 16.84 -10.89
C ARG A 319 -0.21 15.53 -11.44
N LYS A 320 1.06 15.24 -11.18
CA LYS A 320 1.68 13.96 -11.60
C LYS A 320 1.09 12.77 -10.85
N VAL A 321 0.85 12.89 -9.55
CA VAL A 321 0.16 11.84 -8.77
C VAL A 321 -1.25 11.64 -9.29
N TYR A 322 -1.98 12.73 -9.55
CA TYR A 322 -3.31 12.68 -10.16
C TYR A 322 -3.29 11.96 -11.53
N ASP A 323 -2.39 12.34 -12.42
CA ASP A 323 -2.27 11.73 -13.75
C ASP A 323 -2.00 10.22 -13.64
N LYS A 324 -1.18 9.79 -12.66
CA LYS A 324 -0.92 8.36 -12.41
C LYS A 324 -2.12 7.64 -11.79
N LEU A 325 -2.85 8.26 -10.87
CA LEU A 325 -4.08 7.69 -10.32
C LEU A 325 -5.14 7.53 -11.40
N LEU A 326 -5.29 8.51 -12.29
CA LEU A 326 -6.18 8.41 -13.44
C LEU A 326 -5.80 7.25 -14.38
N GLU A 327 -4.51 7.05 -14.63
CA GLU A 327 -4.02 5.89 -15.38
C GLU A 327 -4.43 4.57 -14.69
N ILE A 328 -4.21 4.45 -13.39
CA ILE A 328 -4.56 3.24 -12.62
C ILE A 328 -6.08 3.02 -12.65
N ASP A 329 -6.87 4.08 -12.45
CA ASP A 329 -8.33 4.04 -12.45
C ASP A 329 -8.88 3.49 -13.79
N ILE A 330 -8.37 4.03 -14.90
CA ILE A 330 -8.74 3.61 -16.25
C ILE A 330 -8.33 2.15 -16.50
N MET A 331 -7.12 1.78 -16.11
CA MET A 331 -6.64 0.40 -16.23
C MET A 331 -7.47 -0.56 -15.37
N SER A 332 -7.85 -0.14 -14.16
CA SER A 332 -8.69 -0.91 -13.25
C SER A 332 -10.08 -1.14 -13.82
N ASP A 333 -10.72 -0.15 -14.44
CA ASP A 333 -12.02 -0.36 -15.08
C ASP A 333 -11.92 -1.40 -16.21
N TYR A 334 -10.97 -1.24 -17.14
CA TYR A 334 -10.89 -2.12 -18.31
C TYR A 334 -10.41 -3.54 -18.01
N PHE A 335 -9.39 -3.70 -17.16
CA PHE A 335 -8.89 -5.02 -16.77
C PHE A 335 -9.58 -5.59 -15.54
N ARG A 336 -10.65 -4.93 -15.07
CA ARG A 336 -11.47 -5.41 -13.95
C ARG A 336 -10.65 -5.56 -12.67
N LEU A 337 -9.70 -4.65 -12.44
CA LEU A 337 -8.80 -4.71 -11.30
C LEU A 337 -9.42 -3.98 -10.11
N ARG A 338 -9.06 -4.42 -8.90
CA ARG A 338 -9.22 -3.64 -7.68
C ARG A 338 -7.97 -2.84 -7.44
N SER A 339 -8.15 -1.57 -7.11
CA SER A 339 -7.06 -0.67 -6.81
C SER A 339 -7.26 0.05 -5.49
N THR A 340 -6.14 0.41 -4.89
CA THR A 340 -6.01 1.28 -3.73
C THR A 340 -4.77 2.12 -3.91
N TYR A 341 -4.73 3.30 -3.28
CA TYR A 341 -3.53 4.11 -3.23
C TYR A 341 -3.21 4.54 -1.81
N VAL A 342 -1.95 4.93 -1.63
CA VAL A 342 -1.47 5.59 -0.43
C VAL A 342 -0.83 6.90 -0.79
N LEU A 343 -1.22 7.93 -0.04
CA LEU A 343 -0.62 9.24 -0.12
C LEU A 343 -0.11 9.66 1.25
N VAL A 344 1.18 9.95 1.33
CA VAL A 344 1.82 10.50 2.52
C VAL A 344 2.06 11.99 2.30
N TYR A 345 1.56 12.83 3.19
CA TYR A 345 1.70 14.28 3.07
C TYR A 345 1.81 14.96 4.43
N ASP A 346 2.40 16.17 4.45
CA ASP A 346 2.39 17.05 5.61
C ASP A 346 1.17 17.99 5.55
N PRO A 347 0.17 17.87 6.44
CA PRO A 347 -1.05 18.66 6.40
C PRO A 347 -0.83 20.14 6.77
N ASN A 348 0.33 20.52 7.31
CA ASN A 348 0.59 21.91 7.70
C ASN A 348 1.11 22.75 6.53
N ILE A 349 1.82 22.11 5.60
CA ILE A 349 2.46 22.78 4.45
C ILE A 349 1.99 22.21 3.10
N ASN A 350 1.08 21.23 3.12
CA ASN A 350 0.46 20.60 1.95
C ASN A 350 1.47 20.04 0.93
N THR A 351 2.53 19.39 1.42
CA THR A 351 3.55 18.77 0.57
C THR A 351 3.43 17.24 0.56
N ILE A 352 3.58 16.64 -0.62
CA ILE A 352 3.62 15.18 -0.79
C ILE A 352 5.00 14.67 -0.36
N GLU A 353 5.01 13.69 0.53
CA GLU A 353 6.22 13.01 1.02
C GLU A 353 6.40 11.62 0.42
N GLY A 354 5.33 11.01 -0.08
CA GLY A 354 5.39 9.67 -0.65
C GLY A 354 4.09 9.24 -1.29
N PHE A 355 4.20 8.34 -2.25
CA PHE A 355 3.10 7.75 -2.99
C PHE A 355 3.36 6.26 -3.21
N SER A 356 2.31 5.45 -3.08
CA SER A 356 2.32 4.03 -3.46
C SER A 356 0.91 3.60 -3.87
N TYR A 357 0.79 2.48 -4.56
CA TYR A 357 -0.50 1.94 -4.95
C TYR A 357 -0.51 0.41 -4.95
N GLY A 358 -1.68 -0.17 -4.74
CA GLY A 358 -1.91 -1.60 -4.75
C GLY A 358 -2.91 -1.95 -5.83
N ILE A 359 -2.64 -3.01 -6.60
CA ILE A 359 -3.51 -3.46 -7.69
C ILE A 359 -3.64 -4.98 -7.62
N TYR A 360 -4.88 -5.42 -7.70
CA TYR A 360 -5.27 -6.79 -7.51
C TYR A 360 -6.22 -7.22 -8.63
N PRO A 361 -6.12 -8.48 -9.09
CA PRO A 361 -7.11 -9.02 -10.01
C PRO A 361 -8.51 -9.00 -9.39
N GLY A 362 -9.50 -8.64 -10.20
CA GLY A 362 -10.88 -8.92 -9.88
C GLY A 362 -11.28 -10.31 -10.37
N PHE A 363 -12.22 -10.91 -9.64
CA PHE A 363 -12.77 -12.23 -9.91
C PHE A 363 -14.27 -12.23 -9.72
N ILE A 364 -14.97 -13.09 -10.49
CA ILE A 364 -16.42 -13.28 -10.42
C ILE A 364 -16.90 -13.55 -8.99
N LEU A 365 -16.11 -14.30 -8.21
CA LEU A 365 -16.36 -14.59 -6.80
C LEU A 365 -16.59 -13.32 -5.95
N PHE A 366 -15.93 -12.22 -6.28
CA PHE A 366 -15.95 -10.96 -5.53
C PHE A 366 -16.89 -9.91 -6.14
N ASN A 367 -17.98 -10.33 -6.78
CA ASN A 367 -19.02 -9.46 -7.36
C ASN A 367 -18.56 -8.68 -8.60
N GLU A 368 -18.29 -9.39 -9.68
CA GLU A 368 -18.07 -8.80 -11.00
C GLU A 368 -19.25 -8.96 -11.95
N THR A 369 -19.23 -8.15 -13.01
CA THR A 369 -19.91 -8.43 -14.28
C THR A 369 -19.43 -9.77 -14.88
N ASN A 370 -19.99 -10.20 -16.02
CA ASN A 370 -19.64 -11.49 -16.66
C ASN A 370 -18.15 -11.67 -17.09
N ILE A 371 -17.26 -10.70 -16.88
CA ILE A 371 -15.85 -10.74 -17.28
C ILE A 371 -14.98 -10.38 -16.08
N ASP A 372 -14.03 -11.25 -15.75
CA ASP A 372 -13.02 -11.07 -14.72
C ASP A 372 -11.64 -10.67 -15.28
N THR A 373 -10.67 -10.37 -14.41
CA THR A 373 -9.32 -10.00 -14.85
C THR A 373 -8.68 -11.08 -15.75
N PRO A 374 -8.70 -12.38 -15.41
CA PRO A 374 -8.22 -13.44 -16.30
C PRO A 374 -8.84 -13.41 -17.70
N GLU A 375 -10.17 -13.27 -17.81
CA GLU A 375 -10.85 -13.22 -19.10
C GLU A 375 -10.54 -11.92 -19.85
N ALA A 376 -10.42 -10.78 -19.17
CA ALA A 376 -9.99 -9.52 -19.78
C ALA A 376 -8.57 -9.62 -20.38
N ILE A 377 -7.63 -10.26 -19.67
CA ILE A 377 -6.28 -10.54 -20.17
C ILE A 377 -6.31 -11.48 -21.39
N LYS A 378 -7.14 -12.53 -21.34
CA LYS A 378 -7.32 -13.47 -22.46
C LYS A 378 -7.87 -12.79 -23.70
N ASN A 379 -8.90 -11.94 -23.55
CA ASN A 379 -9.47 -11.16 -24.63
C ASN A 379 -8.44 -10.18 -25.20
N PHE A 380 -7.70 -9.50 -24.33
CA PHE A 380 -6.60 -8.63 -24.72
C PHE A 380 -5.61 -9.36 -25.63
N ASN A 381 -5.04 -10.48 -25.17
CA ASN A 381 -4.11 -11.25 -25.98
C ASN A 381 -4.74 -11.70 -27.31
N THR A 382 -5.96 -12.26 -27.27
CA THR A 382 -6.67 -12.73 -28.47
C THR A 382 -6.87 -11.63 -29.50
N ASN A 383 -7.21 -10.43 -29.06
CA ASN A 383 -7.46 -9.30 -29.95
C ASN A 383 -6.19 -8.80 -30.64
N PHE A 384 -5.02 -8.87 -29.99
CA PHE A 384 -3.74 -8.43 -30.57
C PHE A 384 -2.93 -9.56 -31.24
N SER A 385 -3.25 -10.82 -30.95
CA SER A 385 -2.66 -11.98 -31.63
C SER A 385 -2.91 -11.97 -33.14
N LYS A 386 -2.12 -12.78 -33.85
CA LYS A 386 -2.23 -12.88 -35.31
C LYS A 386 -3.62 -13.38 -35.72
N GLY A 387 -4.32 -12.58 -36.53
CA GLY A 387 -5.68 -12.86 -36.97
C GLY A 387 -6.77 -12.37 -36.00
N GLY A 388 -6.38 -11.82 -34.85
CA GLY A 388 -7.28 -11.10 -33.94
C GLY A 388 -7.68 -9.74 -34.48
N TYR A 389 -8.65 -9.11 -33.80
CA TYR A 389 -9.27 -7.85 -34.25
C TYR A 389 -8.26 -6.72 -34.52
N PHE A 390 -7.23 -6.57 -33.67
CA PHE A 390 -6.16 -5.58 -33.79
C PHE A 390 -4.85 -6.16 -34.36
N GLY A 391 -4.85 -7.40 -34.85
CA GLY A 391 -3.62 -8.12 -35.22
C GLY A 391 -2.75 -7.41 -36.26
N GLU A 392 -3.33 -6.65 -37.19
CA GLU A 392 -2.57 -5.85 -38.19
C GLU A 392 -1.78 -4.68 -37.59
N PHE A 393 -2.11 -4.26 -36.36
CA PHE A 393 -1.54 -3.10 -35.66
C PHE A 393 -0.68 -3.50 -34.45
N ALA A 394 -0.70 -4.77 -34.04
CA ALA A 394 -0.05 -5.29 -32.84
C ALA A 394 1.42 -4.85 -32.68
N ASN A 395 2.23 -5.04 -33.72
CA ASN A 395 3.65 -4.63 -33.72
C ASN A 395 3.84 -3.10 -33.59
N GLU A 396 2.91 -2.29 -34.09
CA GLU A 396 3.02 -0.82 -34.06
C GLU A 396 2.68 -0.22 -32.69
N VAL A 397 1.94 -0.98 -31.88
CA VAL A 397 1.56 -0.60 -30.51
C VAL A 397 2.40 -1.31 -29.46
N GLY A 398 3.32 -2.19 -29.88
CA GLY A 398 4.30 -2.84 -29.01
C GLY A 398 3.88 -4.20 -28.43
N TYR A 399 2.82 -4.83 -28.95
CA TYR A 399 2.42 -6.17 -28.51
C TYR A 399 3.35 -7.24 -29.07
N ASP A 400 3.82 -8.16 -28.21
CA ASP A 400 4.61 -9.34 -28.58
C ASP A 400 3.84 -10.63 -28.27
N GLU A 401 3.48 -11.37 -29.33
CA GLU A 401 2.77 -12.65 -29.22
C GLU A 401 3.62 -13.76 -28.57
N ASN A 402 4.95 -13.63 -28.55
CA ASN A 402 5.84 -14.59 -27.88
C ASN A 402 5.97 -14.35 -26.38
N ASP A 403 5.58 -13.16 -25.92
CA ASP A 403 5.55 -12.77 -24.51
C ASP A 403 4.17 -12.16 -24.17
N PRO A 404 3.11 -12.99 -24.19
CA PRO A 404 1.75 -12.51 -23.95
C PRO A 404 1.58 -12.05 -22.50
N LEU A 405 0.54 -11.25 -22.29
CA LEU A 405 0.16 -10.80 -20.97
C LEU A 405 -0.39 -11.98 -20.15
N THR A 406 0.09 -12.16 -18.92
CA THR A 406 -0.40 -13.15 -17.96
C THR A 406 -0.74 -12.46 -16.64
N LEU A 407 -1.47 -13.14 -15.76
CA LEU A 407 -1.76 -12.59 -14.44
C LEU A 407 -0.47 -12.38 -13.62
N GLU A 408 0.55 -13.19 -13.85
CA GLU A 408 1.82 -13.08 -13.14
C GLU A 408 2.63 -11.85 -13.59
N ASN A 409 2.74 -11.61 -14.90
CA ASN A 409 3.59 -10.54 -15.45
C ASN A 409 2.88 -9.17 -15.56
N PHE A 410 1.56 -9.10 -15.37
CA PHE A 410 0.76 -7.90 -15.62
C PHE A 410 1.22 -6.69 -14.80
N GLY A 411 1.47 -6.85 -13.49
CA GLY A 411 1.85 -5.73 -12.63
C GLY A 411 3.19 -5.11 -12.97
N GLU A 412 4.16 -5.94 -13.39
CA GLU A 412 5.49 -5.49 -13.81
C GLU A 412 5.43 -4.75 -15.16
N ARG A 413 4.42 -5.06 -15.98
CA ARG A 413 4.21 -4.50 -17.32
C ARG A 413 3.15 -3.40 -17.36
N MET A 414 2.66 -2.91 -16.22
CA MET A 414 1.56 -1.94 -16.18
C MET A 414 1.82 -0.67 -17.01
N ASP A 415 3.01 -0.08 -16.87
CA ASP A 415 3.39 1.13 -17.63
C ASP A 415 3.49 0.83 -19.13
N GLU A 416 3.94 -0.37 -19.51
CA GLU A 416 4.00 -0.83 -20.90
C GLU A 416 2.59 -0.97 -21.49
N ILE A 417 1.68 -1.65 -20.77
CA ILE A 417 0.30 -1.86 -21.20
C ILE A 417 -0.43 -0.53 -21.34
N TRP A 418 -0.26 0.38 -20.37
CA TRP A 418 -0.82 1.72 -20.45
C TRP A 418 -0.33 2.47 -21.68
N ASN A 419 0.98 2.46 -21.95
CA ASN A 419 1.54 3.09 -23.14
C ASN A 419 1.00 2.47 -24.43
N MET A 420 0.91 1.14 -24.49
CA MET A 420 0.34 0.43 -25.64
C MET A 420 -1.12 0.84 -25.89
N ILE A 421 -1.95 0.88 -24.85
CA ILE A 421 -3.36 1.29 -24.96
C ILE A 421 -3.46 2.76 -25.37
N LYS A 422 -2.67 3.63 -24.76
CA LYS A 422 -2.64 5.06 -25.07
C LYS A 422 -2.22 5.32 -26.51
N GLU A 423 -1.15 4.66 -26.99
CA GLU A 423 -0.68 4.77 -28.37
C GLU A 423 -1.69 4.19 -29.37
N ASN A 424 -2.29 3.05 -29.04
CA ASN A 424 -3.35 2.43 -29.84
C ASN A 424 -4.52 3.40 -30.03
N LEU A 425 -5.02 4.01 -28.94
CA LEU A 425 -6.07 5.02 -29.03
C LEU A 425 -5.63 6.25 -29.81
N MET A 426 -4.43 6.79 -29.60
CA MET A 426 -4.01 7.99 -30.32
C MET A 426 -3.95 7.75 -31.83
N LYS A 427 -3.43 6.59 -32.25
CA LYS A 427 -3.30 6.24 -33.66
C LYS A 427 -4.64 5.86 -34.28
N LEU A 428 -5.43 5.02 -33.62
CA LEU A 428 -6.63 4.44 -34.22
C LEU A 428 -7.92 5.21 -33.94
N LYS A 429 -8.05 5.89 -32.79
CA LYS A 429 -9.32 6.58 -32.42
C LYS A 429 -9.73 7.64 -33.42
N LYS A 430 -8.77 8.35 -34.00
CA LYS A 430 -9.03 9.41 -34.98
C LYS A 430 -9.63 8.85 -36.28
N ASP A 431 -9.16 7.69 -36.70
CA ASP A 431 -9.49 7.14 -38.02
C ASP A 431 -10.59 6.07 -37.95
N TYR A 432 -10.77 5.43 -36.79
CA TYR A 432 -11.64 4.26 -36.60
C TYR A 432 -12.61 4.38 -35.40
N ASN A 433 -12.54 5.44 -34.60
CA ASN A 433 -13.41 5.67 -33.44
C ASN A 433 -13.41 4.53 -32.40
N ILE A 434 -12.22 3.99 -32.10
CA ILE A 434 -12.02 2.87 -31.18
C ILE A 434 -12.06 3.35 -29.72
N SER A 435 -12.77 2.62 -28.86
CA SER A 435 -12.74 2.81 -27.40
C SER A 435 -11.75 1.84 -26.74
N MET A 436 -11.20 2.21 -25.56
CA MET A 436 -10.32 1.31 -24.81
C MET A 436 -11.00 0.01 -24.43
N GLU A 437 -12.31 0.05 -24.16
CA GLU A 437 -13.09 -1.15 -23.84
C GLU A 437 -12.98 -2.23 -24.92
N MET A 438 -12.79 -1.85 -26.19
CA MET A 438 -12.60 -2.80 -27.28
C MET A 438 -11.33 -3.63 -27.14
N THR A 439 -10.29 -3.15 -26.43
CA THR A 439 -9.05 -3.92 -26.26
C THR A 439 -9.23 -5.14 -25.38
N VAL A 440 -10.24 -5.15 -24.49
CA VAL A 440 -10.47 -6.20 -23.49
C VAL A 440 -11.81 -6.94 -23.68
N LYS A 441 -12.60 -6.56 -24.69
CA LYS A 441 -13.83 -7.26 -25.11
C LYS A 441 -13.51 -8.51 -25.90
N ASP A 442 -14.37 -9.51 -25.82
CA ASP A 442 -14.32 -10.64 -26.75
C ASP A 442 -14.76 -10.16 -28.14
N LEU A 443 -13.80 -10.10 -29.07
CA LEU A 443 -14.01 -9.75 -30.47
C LEU A 443 -13.68 -10.92 -31.40
N SER A 444 -13.61 -12.15 -30.88
CA SER A 444 -13.22 -13.34 -31.64
C SER A 444 -14.17 -13.65 -32.82
N GLY A 445 -15.40 -13.17 -32.76
CA GLY A 445 -16.41 -13.27 -33.83
C GLY A 445 -16.42 -12.11 -34.83
N GLU A 446 -15.64 -11.05 -34.61
CA GLU A 446 -15.62 -9.85 -35.45
C GLU A 446 -14.58 -9.95 -36.56
N GLU A 447 -14.83 -9.29 -37.70
CA GLU A 447 -13.83 -9.22 -38.76
C GLU A 447 -12.61 -8.38 -38.30
N PRO A 448 -11.37 -8.84 -38.55
CA PRO A 448 -10.18 -8.09 -38.20
C PRO A 448 -10.18 -6.68 -38.77
N LEU A 449 -9.79 -5.72 -37.95
CA LEU A 449 -9.66 -4.34 -38.36
C LEU A 449 -8.52 -4.22 -39.38
N LYS A 450 -8.84 -3.68 -40.56
CA LYS A 450 -7.88 -3.50 -41.64
C LYS A 450 -7.41 -2.06 -41.75
N ARG A 451 -6.16 -1.89 -42.18
CA ARG A 451 -5.64 -0.58 -42.59
C ARG A 451 -6.52 0.03 -43.68
N LYS A 452 -6.79 1.34 -43.58
CA LYS A 452 -7.38 2.12 -44.67
C LYS A 452 -6.28 2.34 -45.71
N ASP A 453 -6.62 2.09 -46.97
CA ASP A 453 -5.75 2.32 -48.13
C ASP A 453 -5.41 3.81 -48.35
#